data_AF-A0AAD6L4G1-F1
#
_entry.id   AF-A0AAD6L4G1-F1
#
_cell.length_a   1.000
_cell.length_b   1.000
_cell.length_c   1.000
_cell.angle_alpha   90.00
_cell.angle_beta   90.00
_cell.angle_gamma   90.00
#
_symmetry.space_group_name_H-M   'P 1'
#
loop_
_entity.id
_entity.type
_entity.pdbx_description
1 polymer ?
#
loop_
_entity_poly.entity_id
_entity_poly.type
_entity_poly.pdbx_seq_one_letter_code
_entity_poly.pdbx_strand_id
1 'polypeptide(L)'
;MILRVLKGYLKLHHGHCTHCISDKARIAKEEWQAAQHHLDNHPDDKEASSREREACYCYNKLSADEECFFRQRSRVQWLKLGDKNTAFFHRSVMHRRARNQIHSLRSETGEEPLVLYSYQ
;
A
#
# COMPACT_ATOMS: atom_id res chain seq x y z
N MET A 1 -4.22 -18.84 -20.11
CA MET A 1 -4.61 -17.66 -20.91
C MET A 1 -5.52 -16.70 -20.13
N ILE A 2 -6.58 -17.20 -19.47
CA ILE A 2 -7.57 -16.41 -18.72
C ILE A 2 -6.97 -15.56 -17.58
N LEU A 3 -6.02 -16.11 -16.80
CA LEU A 3 -5.36 -15.39 -15.71
C LEU A 3 -4.56 -14.15 -16.16
N ARG A 4 -4.02 -14.14 -17.39
CA ARG A 4 -3.28 -12.98 -17.92
C ARG A 4 -4.24 -11.85 -18.28
N VAL A 5 -5.38 -12.18 -18.87
CA VAL A 5 -6.46 -11.23 -19.21
C VAL A 5 -7.07 -10.64 -17.92
N LEU A 6 -7.39 -11.51 -16.95
CA LEU A 6 -7.92 -11.09 -15.65
C LEU A 6 -6.96 -10.15 -14.92
N LYS A 7 -5.65 -10.46 -14.96
CA LYS A 7 -4.61 -9.61 -14.36
C LYS A 7 -4.51 -8.25 -15.05
N GLY A 8 -4.64 -8.19 -16.37
CA GLY A 8 -4.65 -6.93 -17.12
C GLY A 8 -5.86 -6.06 -16.77
N TYR A 9 -7.06 -6.66 -16.78
CA TYR A 9 -8.31 -6.00 -16.40
C TYR A 9 -8.26 -5.48 -14.96
N LEU A 10 -7.82 -6.32 -14.01
CA LEU A 10 -7.65 -5.91 -12.62
C LEU A 10 -6.63 -4.78 -12.49
N LYS A 11 -5.52 -4.78 -13.24
CA LYS A 11 -4.50 -3.73 -13.16
C LYS A 11 -5.02 -2.37 -13.67
N LEU A 12 -5.79 -2.37 -14.76
CA LEU A 12 -6.44 -1.19 -15.30
C LEU A 12 -7.48 -0.63 -14.32
N HIS A 13 -8.38 -1.50 -13.84
CA HIS A 13 -9.43 -1.11 -12.89
C HIS A 13 -8.84 -0.60 -11.58
N HIS A 14 -7.79 -1.25 -11.05
CA HIS A 14 -7.10 -0.79 -9.84
C HIS A 14 -6.40 0.55 -10.05
N GLY A 15 -5.84 0.84 -11.23
CA GLY A 15 -5.22 2.13 -11.53
C GLY A 15 -6.21 3.30 -11.51
N HIS A 16 -7.46 3.07 -11.93
CA HIS A 16 -8.51 4.09 -11.89
C HIS A 16 -9.17 4.20 -10.52
N CYS A 17 -9.30 3.08 -9.78
CA CYS A 17 -9.89 3.09 -8.43
C CYS A 17 -8.97 3.69 -7.36
N THR A 18 -7.64 3.65 -7.51
CA THR A 18 -6.71 4.30 -6.56
C THR A 18 -6.92 5.81 -6.53
N HIS A 19 -7.11 6.43 -7.69
CA HIS A 19 -7.29 7.88 -7.79
C HIS A 19 -8.65 8.27 -7.21
N CYS A 20 -9.71 7.54 -7.54
CA CYS A 20 -11.05 7.83 -7.06
C CYS A 20 -11.20 7.78 -5.53
N ILE A 21 -10.53 6.84 -4.83
CA ILE A 21 -10.64 6.77 -3.36
C ILE A 21 -9.83 7.87 -2.67
N SER A 22 -8.63 8.16 -3.15
CA SER A 22 -7.80 9.25 -2.61
C SER A 22 -8.39 10.62 -2.91
N ASP A 23 -8.98 10.83 -4.09
CA ASP A 23 -9.69 12.05 -4.43
C ASP A 23 -10.91 12.26 -3.53
N LYS A 24 -11.69 11.21 -3.27
CA LYS A 24 -12.83 11.29 -2.33
C LYS A 24 -12.40 11.63 -0.91
N ALA A 25 -11.34 10.97 -0.41
CA ALA A 25 -10.80 11.26 0.92
C ALA A 25 -10.27 12.70 1.01
N ARG A 26 -9.62 13.20 -0.05
CA ARG A 26 -9.14 14.59 -0.15
C ARG A 26 -10.28 15.59 -0.14
N ILE A 27 -11.30 15.41 -0.97
CA ILE A 27 -12.46 16.31 -1.05
C ILE A 27 -13.19 16.35 0.30
N ALA A 28 -13.45 15.20 0.92
CA ALA A 28 -14.10 15.15 2.22
C ALA A 28 -13.28 15.84 3.33
N LYS A 29 -11.94 15.79 3.23
CA LYS A 29 -11.04 16.52 4.13
C LYS A 29 -11.17 18.04 3.94
N GLU A 30 -11.19 18.50 2.69
CA GLU A 30 -11.37 19.92 2.35
C GLU A 30 -12.72 20.44 2.86
N GLU A 31 -13.80 19.66 2.70
CA GLU A 31 -15.14 19.98 3.22
C GLU A 31 -15.17 20.06 4.76
N TRP A 32 -14.55 19.09 5.44
CA TRP A 32 -14.45 19.12 6.90
C TRP A 32 -13.66 20.32 7.41
N GLN A 33 -12.52 20.65 6.78
CA GLN A 33 -11.72 21.82 7.14
C GLN A 33 -12.49 23.14 6.93
N ALA A 34 -13.28 23.24 5.86
CA ALA A 34 -14.15 24.38 5.64
C ALA A 34 -15.23 24.50 6.73
N ALA A 35 -15.85 23.38 7.13
CA ALA A 35 -16.83 23.35 8.22
C ALA A 35 -16.20 23.71 9.58
N GLN A 36 -14.98 23.24 9.86
CA GLN A 36 -14.24 23.62 11.07
C GLN A 36 -13.93 25.11 11.10
N HIS A 37 -13.40 25.66 10.00
CA HIS A 37 -13.11 27.09 9.92
C HIS A 37 -14.37 27.95 10.08
N HIS A 38 -15.51 27.49 9.56
CA HIS A 38 -16.80 28.14 9.78
C HIS A 38 -17.21 28.11 11.27
N LEU A 39 -17.04 26.97 11.94
CA LEU A 39 -17.35 26.82 13.36
C LEU A 39 -16.43 27.68 14.26
N ASP A 40 -15.14 27.79 13.92
CA ASP A 40 -14.18 28.62 14.65
C ASP A 40 -14.58 30.11 14.62
N ASN A 41 -15.18 30.56 13.50
CA ASN A 41 -15.69 31.93 13.36
C ASN A 41 -17.07 32.13 14.00
N HIS A 42 -17.84 31.05 14.21
CA HIS A 42 -19.22 31.08 14.72
C HIS A 42 -19.48 29.97 15.76
N PRO A 43 -18.89 30.08 16.98
CA PRO A 43 -18.92 29.00 17.97
C PRO A 43 -20.31 28.72 18.59
N ASP A 44 -21.22 29.70 18.58
CA ASP A 44 -22.58 29.55 19.13
C ASP A 44 -23.59 28.95 18.13
N ASP A 45 -23.19 28.80 16.86
CA ASP A 45 -24.06 28.24 15.83
C ASP A 45 -24.16 26.71 15.97
N LYS A 46 -25.31 26.25 16.47
CA LYS A 46 -25.63 24.82 16.61
C LYS A 46 -25.69 24.10 15.27
N GLU A 47 -26.07 24.78 14.19
CA GLU A 47 -26.06 24.17 12.86
C GLU A 47 -24.63 23.97 12.36
N ALA A 48 -23.75 24.96 12.56
CA ALA A 48 -22.32 24.83 12.24
C ALA A 48 -21.69 23.63 12.98
N SER A 49 -22.01 23.45 14.26
CA SER A 49 -21.54 22.30 15.04
C SER A 49 -22.09 20.97 14.51
N SER A 50 -23.35 20.92 14.09
CA SER A 50 -23.93 19.72 13.49
C SER A 50 -23.29 19.37 12.14
N ARG A 51 -23.05 20.38 11.30
CA ARG A 51 -22.43 20.22 9.98
C ARG A 51 -20.97 19.76 10.09
N GLU A 52 -20.21 20.32 11.04
CA GLU A 52 -18.84 19.88 11.32
C GLU A 52 -18.79 18.40 11.71
N ARG A 53 -19.68 17.96 12.60
CA ARG A 53 -19.75 16.56 13.05
C ARG A 53 -20.06 15.60 11.91
N GLU A 54 -21.00 15.97 11.04
CA GLU A 54 -21.36 15.15 9.88
C GLU A 54 -20.22 15.07 8.87
N ALA A 55 -19.57 16.20 8.57
CA ALA A 55 -18.40 16.25 7.69
C ALA A 55 -17.22 15.43 8.27
N CYS A 56 -16.98 15.53 9.58
CA CYS A 56 -15.97 14.77 10.31
C CYS A 56 -16.23 13.25 10.22
N TYR A 57 -17.49 12.83 10.40
CA TYR A 57 -17.87 11.43 10.25
C TYR A 57 -17.62 10.92 8.83
N CYS A 58 -18.04 11.69 7.81
CA CYS A 58 -17.83 11.35 6.40
C CYS A 58 -16.34 11.24 6.04
N TYR A 59 -15.51 12.20 6.47
CA TYR A 59 -14.07 12.18 6.27
C TYR A 59 -13.43 10.95 6.94
N ASN A 60 -13.73 10.68 8.21
CA ASN A 60 -13.18 9.54 8.93
C ASN A 60 -13.54 8.21 8.27
N LYS A 61 -14.78 8.06 7.79
CA LYS A 61 -15.21 6.87 7.07
C LYS A 61 -14.41 6.67 5.77
N LEU A 62 -14.30 7.72 4.95
CA LEU A 62 -13.55 7.65 3.69
C LEU A 62 -12.05 7.41 3.91
N SER A 63 -11.49 7.99 4.96
CA SER A 63 -10.08 7.77 5.33
C SER A 63 -9.84 6.32 5.79
N ALA A 64 -10.76 5.73 6.55
CA ALA A 64 -10.67 4.32 6.93
C ALA A 64 -10.79 3.37 5.72
N ASP A 65 -11.66 3.68 4.76
CA ASP A 65 -11.79 2.93 3.51
C ASP A 65 -10.51 3.03 2.66
N GLU A 66 -9.93 4.23 2.58
CA GLU A 66 -8.66 4.49 1.90
C GLU A 66 -7.50 3.70 2.55
N GLU A 67 -7.42 3.71 3.88
CA GLU A 67 -6.41 2.96 4.63
C GLU A 67 -6.56 1.45 4.40
N CYS A 68 -7.79 0.93 4.45
CA CYS A 68 -8.08 -0.48 4.18
C CYS A 68 -7.66 -0.86 2.76
N PHE A 69 -7.95 -0.01 1.78
CA PHE A 69 -7.55 -0.20 0.40
C PHE A 69 -6.02 -0.26 0.26
N PHE A 70 -5.27 0.68 0.84
CA PHE A 70 -3.80 0.65 0.80
C PHE A 70 -3.20 -0.51 1.59
N ARG A 71 -3.85 -0.94 2.67
CA ARG A 71 -3.45 -2.13 3.44
C ARG A 71 -3.55 -3.40 2.60
N GLN A 72 -4.64 -3.58 1.85
CA GLN A 72 -4.79 -4.70 0.92
C GLN A 72 -3.76 -4.63 -0.22
N ARG A 73 -3.53 -3.43 -0.77
CA ARG A 73 -2.65 -3.22 -1.93
C ARG A 73 -1.16 -3.40 -1.61
N SER A 74 -0.75 -2.95 -0.42
CA SER A 74 0.64 -2.99 0.01
C SER A 74 1.14 -4.42 0.32
N ARG A 75 0.23 -5.39 0.48
CA ARG A 75 0.54 -6.78 0.88
C ARG A 75 1.44 -6.83 2.13
N VAL A 76 1.40 -5.77 2.95
CA VAL A 76 2.30 -5.59 4.10
C VAL A 76 1.92 -6.60 5.17
N GLN A 77 2.71 -7.67 5.27
CA GLN A 77 2.67 -8.62 6.40
C GLN A 77 3.35 -8.09 7.66
N TRP A 78 4.11 -7.00 7.55
CA TRP A 78 5.06 -6.54 8.56
C TRP A 78 4.42 -5.86 9.77
N LEU A 79 3.26 -5.20 9.59
CA LEU A 79 2.62 -4.41 10.65
C LEU A 79 1.97 -5.26 11.75
N LYS A 80 1.70 -6.55 11.51
CA LYS A 80 0.94 -7.39 12.46
C LYS A 80 1.81 -8.09 13.52
N LEU A 81 3.13 -8.08 13.36
CA LEU A 81 4.01 -8.92 14.18
C LEU A 81 4.99 -8.16 15.08
N GLY A 82 5.12 -6.84 14.92
CA GLY A 82 6.17 -6.08 15.60
C GLY A 82 7.56 -6.69 15.36
N ASP A 83 8.55 -6.25 16.12
CA ASP A 83 9.95 -6.71 16.02
C ASP A 83 10.16 -8.20 16.40
N LYS A 84 9.08 -8.95 16.64
CA LYS A 84 9.11 -10.34 17.14
C LYS A 84 9.12 -11.40 16.03
N ASN A 85 9.32 -11.03 14.76
CA ASN A 85 9.32 -11.99 13.66
C ASN A 85 10.65 -12.14 12.92
N THR A 86 11.73 -12.24 13.69
CA THR A 86 13.08 -12.52 13.18
C THR A 86 13.12 -13.81 12.34
N ALA A 87 12.46 -14.88 12.76
CA ALA A 87 12.50 -16.16 12.05
C ALA A 87 11.87 -16.10 10.64
N PHE A 88 10.71 -15.47 10.49
CA PHE A 88 10.09 -15.32 9.16
C PHE A 88 10.89 -14.37 8.28
N PHE A 89 11.43 -13.28 8.84
CA PHE A 89 12.28 -12.35 8.12
C PHE A 89 13.55 -13.05 7.61
N HIS A 90 14.25 -13.79 8.49
CA HIS A 90 15.43 -14.56 8.12
C HIS A 90 15.11 -15.59 7.03
N ARG A 91 14.01 -16.35 7.14
CA ARG A 91 13.59 -17.30 6.09
C ARG A 91 13.30 -16.59 4.76
N SER A 92 12.64 -15.44 4.79
CA SER A 92 12.32 -14.65 3.60
C SER A 92 13.59 -14.08 2.94
N VAL A 93 14.57 -13.62 3.73
CA VAL A 93 15.88 -13.17 3.25
C VAL A 93 16.66 -14.34 2.63
N MET A 94 16.70 -15.50 3.28
CA MET A 94 17.37 -16.69 2.75
C MET A 94 16.74 -17.15 1.43
N HIS A 95 15.41 -17.19 1.35
CA HIS A 95 14.72 -17.54 0.11
C HIS A 95 15.00 -16.52 -1.01
N ARG A 96 15.12 -15.23 -0.68
CA ARG A 96 15.48 -14.19 -1.67
C ARG A 96 16.94 -14.32 -2.12
N ARG A 97 17.86 -14.64 -1.20
CA ARG A 97 19.27 -14.94 -1.50
C ARG A 97 19.39 -16.15 -2.42
N ALA A 98 18.71 -17.25 -2.12
CA ALA A 98 18.73 -18.46 -2.95
C ALA A 98 18.21 -18.18 -4.38
N ARG A 99 17.08 -17.46 -4.51
CA ARG A 99 16.54 -17.08 -5.84
C ARG A 99 17.43 -16.14 -6.63
N ASN A 100 18.12 -15.24 -5.95
CA ASN A 100 18.97 -14.23 -6.58
C ASN A 100 20.44 -14.66 -6.67
N GLN A 101 20.75 -15.88 -6.24
CA GLN A 101 22.09 -16.41 -6.32
C GLN A 101 22.42 -16.64 -7.80
N ILE A 102 23.45 -15.95 -8.28
CA ILE A 102 23.95 -16.14 -9.64
C ILE A 102 24.73 -17.46 -9.64
N HIS A 103 24.22 -18.47 -10.34
CA HIS A 103 24.81 -19.81 -10.36
C HIS A 103 25.97 -19.92 -11.35
N SER A 104 25.94 -19.14 -12.43
CA SER A 104 27.06 -19.02 -13.37
C SER A 104 27.03 -17.67 -14.06
N LEU A 105 28.22 -17.17 -14.39
CA LEU A 105 28.41 -16.02 -15.27
C LEU A 105 29.05 -16.55 -16.54
N ARG A 106 28.40 -16.32 -17.70
CA ARG A 106 28.94 -16.71 -19.00
C ARG A 106 29.68 -15.51 -19.59
N SER A 107 30.95 -15.70 -19.96
CA SER A 107 31.75 -14.69 -20.67
C SER A 107 31.22 -14.51 -22.10
N GLU A 108 31.47 -13.35 -22.74
CA GLU A 108 31.06 -13.04 -24.12
C GLU A 108 31.60 -14.04 -25.15
N THR A 109 32.65 -14.79 -24.81
CA THR A 109 33.27 -15.84 -25.63
C THR A 109 32.60 -17.22 -25.51
N GLY A 110 31.58 -17.38 -24.66
CA GLY A 110 30.79 -18.62 -24.56
C GLY A 110 31.40 -19.73 -23.72
N GLU A 111 32.62 -19.56 -23.19
CA GLU A 111 33.27 -20.54 -22.31
C GLU A 111 32.59 -20.61 -20.94
N GLU A 112 32.31 -21.84 -20.48
CA GLU A 112 31.72 -22.14 -19.18
C GLU A 112 32.71 -21.77 -18.05
N PRO A 113 32.27 -21.07 -16.99
CA PRO A 113 33.16 -20.71 -15.89
C PRO A 113 33.60 -21.98 -15.15
N LEU A 114 34.91 -22.14 -15.00
CA LEU A 114 35.52 -23.22 -14.23
C LEU A 114 34.85 -23.30 -12.84
N VAL A 115 34.18 -24.43 -12.62
CA VAL A 115 33.53 -24.84 -11.38
C VAL A 115 34.35 -24.41 -10.16
N LEU A 116 33.80 -23.50 -9.36
CA LEU A 116 34.32 -23.19 -8.04
C LEU A 116 34.17 -24.45 -7.18
N TYR A 117 35.28 -25.14 -6.94
CA TYR A 117 35.38 -26.26 -6.02
C TYR A 117 34.75 -25.88 -4.67
N SER A 118 33.69 -26.58 -4.30
CA SER A 118 33.15 -26.56 -2.94
C SER A 118 34.14 -27.24 -2.00
N TYR A 119 34.88 -26.47 -1.21
CA TYR A 119 35.49 -27.00 0.00
C TYR A 119 34.37 -27.24 1.03
N GLN A 120 34.30 -28.48 1.51
CA GLN A 120 33.48 -28.88 2.66
C GLN A 120 33.90 -28.12 3.91
#